data_AF-A0A379WB56-F1
#
_entry.id   AF-A0A379WB56-F1
#
_cell.length_a   1.000
_cell.length_b   1.000
_cell.length_c   1.000
_cell.angle_alpha   90.00
_cell.angle_beta   90.00
_cell.angle_gamma   90.00
#
_symmetry.space_group_name_H-M   'P 1'
#
loop_
_entity.id
_entity.type
_entity.pdbx_description
1 polymer ?
#
loop_
_entity_poly.entity_id
_entity_poly.type
_entity_poly.pdbx_seq_one_letter_code
_entity_poly.pdbx_strand_id
1 'polypeptide(L)'
;MQNSLLNTHVTTIDGEVTTLEKYAGKVLLIVNVASRCGLTPQYEQLENIQKAWADQGLVVLGFPCNQFMGQEPGSEEEIKTYCASTWGVTFPMFSKIDVNGDARHPLYQN
;
A
#
# COMPACT_ATOMS: atom_id res chain seq x y z
N MET A 1 -16.58 -14.03 -14.20
CA MET A 1 -16.52 -13.30 -12.91
C MET A 1 -15.39 -12.30 -13.06
N GLN A 2 -15.74 -11.02 -13.23
CA GLN A 2 -14.81 -9.98 -13.66
C GLN A 2 -13.88 -9.65 -12.48
N ASN A 3 -12.56 -9.71 -12.70
CA ASN A 3 -11.52 -9.42 -11.69
C ASN A 3 -11.57 -7.93 -11.28
N SER A 4 -12.56 -7.54 -10.48
CA SER A 4 -12.77 -6.15 -10.03
C SER A 4 -11.53 -5.61 -9.31
N LEU A 5 -10.85 -6.45 -8.53
CA LEU A 5 -9.63 -6.10 -7.83
C LEU A 5 -8.46 -5.77 -8.78
N LEU A 6 -8.16 -6.65 -9.73
CA LEU A 6 -6.99 -6.48 -10.61
C LEU A 6 -7.16 -5.27 -11.53
N ASN A 7 -8.39 -4.99 -11.95
CA ASN A 7 -8.70 -3.88 -12.87
C ASN A 7 -8.94 -2.55 -12.12
N THR A 8 -8.86 -2.54 -10.79
CA THR A 8 -9.02 -1.31 -10.01
C THR A 8 -7.89 -0.35 -10.33
N HIS A 9 -8.24 0.87 -10.73
CA HIS A 9 -7.26 1.94 -10.92
C HIS A 9 -6.64 2.33 -9.59
N VAL A 10 -5.31 2.45 -9.58
CA VAL A 10 -4.53 2.92 -8.45
C VAL A 10 -3.43 3.85 -8.97
N THR A 11 -2.95 4.75 -8.12
CA THR A 11 -1.81 5.61 -8.45
C THR A 11 -0.60 5.13 -7.66
N THR A 12 0.55 4.92 -8.29
CA THR A 12 1.79 4.59 -7.58
C THR A 12 2.23 5.77 -6.72
N ILE A 13 3.11 5.53 -5.74
CA ILE A 13 3.61 6.63 -4.90
C ILE A 13 4.38 7.69 -5.70
N ASP A 14 4.79 7.39 -6.93
CA ASP A 14 5.45 8.30 -7.86
C ASP A 14 4.47 9.03 -8.81
N GLY A 15 3.15 8.85 -8.63
CA GLY A 15 2.12 9.57 -9.38
C GLY A 15 1.66 8.90 -10.68
N GLU A 16 2.13 7.68 -10.99
CA GLU A 16 1.71 6.95 -12.18
C GLU A 16 0.35 6.26 -11.95
N VAL A 17 -0.64 6.57 -12.79
CA VAL A 17 -1.94 5.87 -12.79
C VAL A 17 -1.80 4.51 -13.48
N THR A 18 -2.18 3.44 -12.79
CA THR A 18 -2.05 2.06 -13.24
C THR A 18 -3.19 1.18 -12.69
N THR A 19 -3.07 -0.13 -12.82
CA THR A 19 -3.95 -1.15 -12.23
C THR A 19 -3.14 -2.20 -11.47
N LEU A 20 -3.82 -3.15 -10.82
CA LEU A 20 -3.17 -4.27 -10.14
C LEU A 20 -2.95 -5.49 -11.06
N GLU A 21 -3.30 -5.40 -12.35
CA GLU A 21 -3.16 -6.49 -13.32
C GLU A 21 -1.74 -7.04 -13.43
N LYS A 22 -0.71 -6.19 -13.23
CA LYS A 22 0.71 -6.62 -13.23
C LYS A 22 1.05 -7.62 -12.12
N TYR A 23 0.16 -7.80 -11.14
CA TYR A 23 0.28 -8.80 -10.08
C TYR A 23 -0.66 -9.99 -10.26
N ALA A 24 -1.26 -10.17 -11.44
CA ALA A 24 -2.10 -11.33 -11.73
C ALA A 24 -1.35 -12.66 -11.48
N GLY A 25 -2.03 -13.62 -10.85
CA GLY A 25 -1.45 -14.91 -10.47
C GLY A 25 -0.60 -14.88 -9.18
N LYS A 26 -0.42 -13.71 -8.55
CA LYS A 26 0.24 -13.56 -7.25
C LYS A 26 -0.76 -13.51 -6.10
N VAL A 27 -0.28 -13.84 -4.90
CA VAL A 27 -1.01 -13.59 -3.65
C VAL A 27 -0.74 -12.15 -3.23
N LEU A 28 -1.78 -11.34 -3.07
CA LEU A 28 -1.64 -9.93 -2.71
C LEU A 28 -1.97 -9.71 -1.24
N LEU A 29 -1.04 -9.14 -0.49
CA LEU A 29 -1.27 -8.60 0.85
C LEU A 29 -1.42 -7.08 0.74
N ILE A 30 -2.66 -6.61 0.69
CA ILE A 30 -3.00 -5.18 0.56
C ILE A 30 -3.17 -4.59 1.97
N VAL A 31 -2.43 -3.53 2.28
CA VAL A 31 -2.39 -2.97 3.63
C VAL A 31 -2.51 -1.45 3.58
N ASN A 32 -3.47 -0.88 4.32
CA ASN A 32 -3.48 0.55 4.59
C ASN A 32 -2.46 0.88 5.69
N VAL A 33 -1.57 1.84 5.44
CA VAL A 33 -0.42 2.13 6.30
C VAL A 33 -0.38 3.60 6.74
N ALA A 34 0.36 3.87 7.82
CA ALA A 34 0.54 5.20 8.40
C ALA A 34 1.98 5.37 8.97
N SER A 35 2.66 6.48 8.66
CA SER A 35 4.03 6.77 9.12
C SER A 35 4.12 7.24 10.57
N ARG A 36 3.04 7.77 11.15
CA ARG A 36 3.01 8.31 12.53
C ARG A 36 2.02 7.56 13.42
N CYS A 37 2.05 6.23 13.36
CA CYS A 37 1.20 5.35 14.14
C CYS A 37 2.01 4.64 15.24
N GLY A 38 1.38 4.31 16.36
CA GLY A 38 1.99 3.43 17.37
C GLY A 38 2.32 2.03 16.80
N LEU A 39 1.69 1.65 15.69
CA LEU A 39 1.92 0.41 14.96
C LEU A 39 2.89 0.56 13.78
N THR A 40 3.51 1.73 13.56
CA THR A 40 4.48 1.93 12.47
C THR A 40 5.65 0.92 12.45
N PRO A 41 6.11 0.31 13.58
CA PRO A 41 7.03 -0.82 13.54
C PRO A 41 6.56 -2.03 12.69
N GLN A 42 5.28 -2.10 12.35
CA GLN A 42 4.73 -3.08 11.42
C GLN A 42 5.38 -3.02 10.02
N TYR A 43 5.94 -1.88 9.59
CA TYR A 43 6.66 -1.81 8.29
C TYR A 43 7.80 -2.83 8.21
N GLU A 44 8.54 -3.05 9.29
CA GLU A 44 9.60 -4.06 9.34
C GLU A 44 9.02 -5.48 9.20
N GLN A 45 7.87 -5.75 9.84
CA GLN A 45 7.20 -7.05 9.75
C GLN A 45 6.66 -7.32 8.34
N LEU A 46 6.09 -6.30 7.71
CA LEU A 46 5.62 -6.37 6.31
C LEU A 46 6.78 -6.58 5.34
N GLU A 47 7.90 -5.91 5.57
CA GLU A 47 9.11 -6.10 4.77
C GLU A 47 9.69 -7.51 4.96
N ASN A 48 9.65 -8.06 6.17
CA ASN A 48 10.05 -9.44 6.42
C ASN A 48 9.12 -10.45 5.70
N ILE A 49 7.81 -10.20 5.67
CA ILE A 49 6.85 -11.00 4.90
C ILE A 49 7.16 -10.90 3.40
N GLN A 50 7.38 -9.69 2.88
CA GLN A 50 7.74 -9.45 1.49
C GLN A 50 8.99 -10.27 1.13
N LYS A 51 10.07 -10.15 1.90
CA LYS A 51 11.33 -10.88 1.65
C LYS A 51 11.17 -12.39 1.74
N ALA A 52 10.42 -12.90 2.71
CA ALA A 52 10.27 -14.33 2.93
C ALA A 52 9.45 -15.04 1.84
N TRP A 53 8.50 -14.33 1.21
CA TRP A 53 7.51 -14.95 0.33
C TRP A 53 7.47 -14.39 -1.11
N ALA A 54 8.28 -13.39 -1.43
CA ALA A 54 8.35 -12.80 -2.78
C ALA A 54 8.60 -13.84 -3.87
N ASP A 55 9.59 -14.72 -3.67
CA ASP A 55 9.97 -15.77 -4.63
C ASP A 55 8.90 -16.86 -4.77
N GLN A 56 7.97 -16.94 -3.81
CA GLN A 56 6.82 -17.85 -3.82
C GLN A 56 5.55 -17.17 -4.36
N GLY A 57 5.65 -15.94 -4.86
CA GLY A 57 4.56 -15.23 -5.51
C GLY A 57 3.68 -14.40 -4.58
N LEU A 58 4.11 -14.09 -3.36
CA LEU A 58 3.45 -13.09 -2.51
C LEU A 58 3.97 -11.68 -2.80
N VAL A 59 3.08 -10.69 -2.78
CA VAL A 59 3.46 -9.27 -2.87
C VAL A 59 2.68 -8.46 -1.84
N VAL A 60 3.40 -7.72 -1.01
CA VAL A 60 2.83 -6.68 -0.14
C VAL A 60 2.59 -5.41 -0.96
N LEU A 61 1.43 -4.78 -0.81
CA LEU A 61 1.08 -3.53 -1.48
C LEU A 61 0.65 -2.51 -0.41
N GLY A 62 1.47 -1.47 -0.22
CA GLY A 62 1.25 -0.45 0.80
C GLY A 62 0.45 0.75 0.28
N PHE A 63 -0.67 1.05 0.94
CA PHE A 63 -1.55 2.18 0.62
C PHE A 63 -1.62 3.15 1.80
N PRO A 64 -0.89 4.28 1.77
CA PRO A 64 -0.96 5.28 2.83
C PRO A 64 -2.39 5.77 3.05
N CYS A 65 -2.80 5.98 4.31
CA CYS A 65 -4.14 6.48 4.64
C CYS A 65 -4.10 7.42 5.85
N ASN A 66 -4.67 8.62 5.69
CA ASN A 66 -4.66 9.65 6.72
C ASN A 66 -5.93 9.72 7.58
N GLN A 67 -6.91 8.86 7.33
CA GLN A 67 -8.22 8.89 8.00
C GLN A 67 -8.16 8.46 9.48
N PHE A 68 -7.07 7.81 9.90
CA PHE A 68 -6.88 7.34 11.27
C PHE A 68 -6.06 8.35 12.06
N MET A 69 -6.75 9.25 12.76
CA MET A 69 -6.16 10.29 13.62
C MET A 69 -5.10 11.18 12.93
N GLY A 70 -5.14 11.31 11.60
CA GLY A 70 -4.19 12.17 10.87
C GLY A 70 -2.74 11.64 10.91
N GLN A 71 -2.55 10.33 11.02
CA GLN A 71 -1.23 9.70 11.21
C GLN A 71 -0.40 9.54 9.93
N GLU A 72 -0.89 10.02 8.79
CA GLU A 72 -0.17 10.01 7.51
C GLU A 72 -0.25 11.38 6.79
N PRO A 73 0.22 12.48 7.45
CA PRO A 73 0.02 13.83 6.95
C PRO A 73 0.95 14.21 5.80
N GLY A 74 2.03 13.45 5.59
CA GLY A 74 3.09 13.79 4.62
C GLY A 74 2.65 13.71 3.16
N SER A 75 3.46 14.30 2.29
CA SER A 75 3.37 14.11 0.84
C SER A 75 3.81 12.69 0.45
N GLU A 76 3.50 12.29 -0.78
CA GLU A 76 3.92 11.00 -1.34
C GLU A 76 5.45 10.83 -1.29
N GLU A 77 6.20 11.89 -1.59
CA GLU A 77 7.67 11.90 -1.54
C GLU A 77 8.21 11.74 -0.11
N GLU A 78 7.60 12.44 0.86
CA GLU A 78 7.95 12.32 2.27
C GLU A 78 7.67 10.90 2.80
N ILE A 79 6.51 10.34 2.46
CA ILE A 79 6.11 8.98 2.86
C ILE A 79 7.05 7.94 2.24
N LYS A 80 7.33 8.03 0.94
CA LYS A 80 8.25 7.13 0.23
C LYS A 80 9.63 7.16 0.87
N THR A 81 10.16 8.36 1.10
CA THR A 81 11.49 8.57 1.69
C THR A 81 11.52 8.02 3.11
N TYR A 82 10.49 8.28 3.92
CA TYR A 82 10.40 7.78 5.29
C TYR A 82 10.40 6.25 5.33
N CYS A 83 9.53 5.60 4.56
CA CYS A 83 9.40 4.15 4.52
C CYS A 83 10.70 3.47 4.06
N ALA A 84 11.35 4.01 3.02
CA ALA A 84 12.61 3.47 2.51
C ALA A 84 13.78 3.69 3.50
N SER A 85 13.99 4.92 3.96
CA SER A 85 15.15 5.28 4.77
C SER A 85 15.09 4.78 6.21
N THR A 86 13.88 4.70 6.79
CA THR A 86 13.68 4.34 8.20
C THR A 86 13.45 2.84 8.36
N TRP A 87 12.69 2.22 7.45
CA TRP A 87 12.23 0.83 7.60
C TRP A 87 12.79 -0.13 6.56
N GLY A 88 13.52 0.37 5.55
CA GLY A 88 14.05 -0.45 4.48
C GLY A 88 12.97 -1.11 3.61
N VAL A 89 11.80 -0.47 3.50
CA VAL A 89 10.67 -0.97 2.70
C VAL A 89 11.08 -1.09 1.24
N THR A 90 10.90 -2.29 0.68
CA THR A 90 11.14 -2.61 -0.73
C THR A 90 9.88 -2.98 -1.49
N PHE A 91 8.79 -3.27 -0.79
CA PHE A 91 7.50 -3.57 -1.43
C PHE A 91 6.88 -2.32 -2.09
N PRO A 92 6.05 -2.50 -3.14
CA PRO A 92 5.39 -1.38 -3.82
C PRO A 92 4.53 -0.52 -2.89
N MET A 93 4.73 0.79 -2.99
CA MET A 93 3.93 1.82 -2.33
C MET A 93 3.08 2.57 -3.35
N PHE A 94 1.88 2.97 -2.93
CA PHE A 94 0.91 3.70 -3.74
C PHE A 94 0.62 5.08 -3.16
N SER A 95 -0.08 5.92 -3.92
CA SER A 95 -0.59 7.19 -3.42
C SER A 95 -1.58 6.97 -2.27
N LYS A 96 -1.72 8.02 -1.47
CA LYS A 96 -2.63 8.02 -0.33
C LYS A 96 -4.08 7.87 -0.80
N ILE A 97 -4.85 7.04 -0.09
CA ILE A 97 -6.26 6.78 -0.38
C ILE A 97 -7.11 6.85 0.88
N ASP A 98 -8.39 7.12 0.68
CA ASP A 98 -9.42 6.95 1.70
C ASP A 98 -9.92 5.51 1.71
N VAL A 99 -10.03 4.92 2.89
CA VAL A 99 -10.49 3.54 3.09
C VAL A 99 -11.86 3.48 3.78
N ASN A 100 -12.40 4.62 4.19
CA ASN A 100 -13.71 4.78 4.85
C ASN A 100 -14.49 5.97 4.28
N GLY A 101 -15.81 5.96 4.52
CA GLY A 101 -16.72 7.04 4.12
C GLY A 101 -17.09 7.03 2.63
N ASP A 102 -17.77 8.09 2.19
CA ASP A 102 -18.31 8.20 0.83
C ASP A 102 -17.21 8.33 -0.24
N ALA A 103 -16.04 8.84 0.14
CA ALA A 103 -14.86 8.94 -0.72
C ALA A 103 -13.97 7.69 -0.70
N ARG A 104 -14.40 6.60 -0.03
CA ARG A 104 -13.65 5.34 0.05
C ARG A 104 -13.23 4.88 -1.34
N HIS A 105 -11.97 4.56 -1.50
CA HIS A 105 -11.42 4.07 -2.77
C HIS A 105 -12.05 2.72 -3.17
N PRO A 106 -12.35 2.46 -4.46
CA PRO A 106 -12.96 1.21 -4.92
C PRO A 106 -12.23 -0.07 -4.47
N LEU A 107 -10.92 0.02 -4.25
CA LEU A 107 -10.08 -1.06 -3.70
C LEU A 107 -10.59 -1.60 -2.34
N TYR A 108 -11.31 -0.78 -1.56
CA TYR A 108 -11.84 -1.11 -0.24
C TYR A 108 -13.38 -1.29 -0.22
N GLN A 109 -14.05 -1.35 -1.38
CA GLN A 109 -15.52 -1.27 -1.48
C GLN A 109 -16.29 -2.60 -1.58
N ASN A 110 -15.65 -3.78 -1.42
CA ASN A 110 -16.26 -5.13 -1.56
C ASN A 110 -17.80 -5.22 -1.58
#